data_AF-A0A7C3BTR7-F1
#
_entry.id   AF-A0A7C3BTR7-F1
#
_cell.length_a   1.000
_cell.length_b   1.000
_cell.length_c   1.000
_cell.angle_alpha   90.00
_cell.angle_beta   90.00
_cell.angle_gamma   90.00
#
_symmetry.space_group_name_H-M   'P 1'
#
loop_
_entity.id
_entity.type
_entity.pdbx_description
1 polymer ?
#
loop_
_entity_poly.entity_id
_entity_poly.type
_entity_poly.pdbx_seq_one_letter_code
_entity_poly.pdbx_strand_id
1 'polypeptide(L)'
;MNEKEILERAYLEAQKIVSENSFREFDTSLCENVDFLIDKIGSNKSIVSALATSLLKKITNPEQDIRLHRTDFENGYSARSLDTKVVTPFFKRHFPKYANKESAFLTLSTRERIKWNKNEGKNLKIRSKALKRSFLNVFEQIEDGNANPRVYLNYLFAKLQALSSKDELIFQLAKKQSGRSGVLNINLIIEMLQRHFAEKLSSRLPVVAIYSIYEILVPNLKRYDNKRLLPLQVHTSSDKHGFGDIEIYGDDGKPFEIIDIKHNISIDADLIFDIIKKTTTTSIDRYYILTTFPDGFETKEIEKAVNEFIIQTKTQKKIDIIANGIIPTLKYYLRFIDDYNLFIKKYTNNLVKDAKNSTEIKTFHIDKWIKILKEYKINNV
;
A
#
# COMPACT_ATOMS: atom_id res chain seq x y z
N MET A 1 -6.72 40.53 -4.83
CA MET A 1 -6.94 39.09 -5.08
C MET A 1 -5.75 38.34 -4.52
N ASN A 2 -5.97 37.30 -3.73
CA ASN A 2 -4.89 36.51 -3.13
C ASN A 2 -4.18 35.68 -4.21
N GLU A 3 -2.88 35.40 -4.03
CA GLU A 3 -2.04 34.57 -4.89
C GLU A 3 -2.68 33.21 -5.22
N LYS A 4 -3.29 32.55 -4.23
CA LYS A 4 -3.99 31.27 -4.42
C LYS A 4 -5.20 31.41 -5.36
N GLU A 5 -5.99 32.47 -5.22
CA GLU A 5 -7.17 32.73 -6.05
C GLU A 5 -6.79 32.98 -7.51
N ILE A 6 -5.65 33.64 -7.75
CA ILE A 6 -5.13 33.86 -9.10
C ILE A 6 -4.81 32.53 -9.77
N LEU A 7 -4.13 31.62 -9.07
CA LEU A 7 -3.80 30.29 -9.62
C LEU A 7 -5.05 29.46 -9.89
N GLU A 8 -6.02 29.43 -8.97
CA GLU A 8 -7.27 28.69 -9.16
C GLU A 8 -8.09 29.27 -10.33
N ARG A 9 -8.15 30.60 -10.49
CA ARG A 9 -8.80 31.20 -11.68
C ARG A 9 -8.07 30.86 -12.98
N ALA A 10 -6.74 30.90 -12.99
CA ALA A 10 -5.96 30.50 -14.16
C ALA A 10 -6.16 29.02 -14.50
N TYR A 11 -6.34 28.17 -13.49
CA TYR A 11 -6.66 26.75 -13.67
C TYR A 11 -8.05 26.54 -14.31
N LEU A 12 -9.07 27.26 -13.83
CA LEU A 12 -10.41 27.18 -14.41
C LEU A 12 -10.44 27.70 -15.85
N GLU A 13 -9.69 28.76 -16.14
CA GLU A 13 -9.59 29.27 -17.51
C GLU A 13 -8.83 28.30 -18.42
N ALA A 14 -7.77 27.66 -17.91
CA ALA A 14 -7.09 26.57 -18.58
C ALA A 14 -8.02 25.40 -18.93
N GLN A 15 -8.98 25.06 -18.06
CA GLN A 15 -9.96 24.00 -18.32
C GLN A 15 -10.83 24.33 -19.53
N LYS A 16 -11.27 25.58 -19.67
CA LYS A 16 -12.04 26.04 -20.83
C LYS A 16 -11.24 25.91 -22.12
N ILE A 17 -9.98 26.36 -22.09
CA ILE A 17 -9.06 26.26 -23.25
C ILE A 17 -8.91 24.80 -23.70
N VAL A 18 -8.74 23.88 -22.75
CA VAL A 18 -8.63 22.44 -23.04
C VAL A 18 -9.95 21.88 -23.60
N SER A 19 -11.09 22.23 -23.01
CA SER A 19 -12.40 21.70 -23.43
C SER A 19 -12.85 22.22 -24.79
N GLU A 20 -12.55 23.46 -25.11
CA GLU A 20 -12.90 24.12 -26.38
C GLU A 20 -11.84 23.91 -27.46
N ASN A 21 -10.68 23.34 -27.09
CA ASN A 21 -9.52 23.16 -27.96
C ASN A 21 -9.03 24.49 -28.61
N SER A 22 -9.14 25.60 -27.89
CA SER A 22 -8.83 26.97 -28.35
C SER A 22 -7.34 27.34 -28.28
N PHE A 23 -6.44 26.35 -28.26
CA PHE A 23 -4.99 26.57 -28.21
C PHE A 23 -4.42 27.41 -29.36
N ARG A 24 -5.14 27.52 -30.49
CA ARG A 24 -4.72 28.25 -31.70
C ARG A 24 -4.94 29.77 -31.62
N GLU A 25 -5.63 30.24 -30.58
CA GLU A 25 -5.96 31.67 -30.40
C GLU A 25 -4.81 32.47 -29.75
N PHE A 26 -3.74 31.79 -29.34
CA PHE A 26 -2.60 32.38 -28.66
C PHE A 26 -1.50 32.80 -29.64
N ASP A 27 -0.76 33.85 -29.26
CA ASP A 27 0.38 34.33 -30.04
C ASP A 27 1.40 33.22 -30.33
N THR A 28 1.91 33.17 -31.56
CA THR A 28 2.79 32.08 -32.01
C THR A 28 4.07 32.01 -31.16
N SER A 29 4.64 33.17 -30.81
CA SER A 29 5.88 33.22 -30.03
C SER A 29 5.68 32.82 -28.57
N LEU A 30 4.48 33.02 -28.00
CA LEU A 30 4.09 32.47 -26.71
C LEU A 30 4.04 30.94 -26.80
N CYS A 31 3.28 30.43 -27.78
CA CYS A 31 3.06 29.00 -27.98
C CYS A 31 4.38 28.24 -28.11
N GLU A 32 5.26 28.68 -29.01
CA GLU A 32 6.55 28.04 -29.27
C GLU A 32 7.41 27.92 -28.01
N ASN A 33 7.51 29.00 -27.23
CA ASN A 33 8.36 29.01 -26.05
C ASN A 33 7.76 28.16 -24.92
N VAL A 34 6.46 28.29 -24.64
CA VAL A 34 5.81 27.53 -23.56
C VAL A 34 5.71 26.05 -23.90
N ASP A 35 5.37 25.70 -25.14
CA ASP A 35 5.29 24.31 -25.59
C ASP A 35 6.62 23.58 -25.44
N PHE A 36 7.72 24.25 -25.82
CA PHE A 36 9.05 23.65 -25.66
C PHE A 36 9.41 23.38 -24.19
N LEU A 37 8.95 24.23 -23.27
CA LEU A 37 9.13 23.98 -21.82
C LEU A 37 8.33 22.76 -21.37
N ILE A 38 7.08 22.63 -21.82
CA ILE A 38 6.20 21.51 -21.48
C ILE A 38 6.73 20.20 -22.07
N ASP A 39 7.18 20.20 -23.33
CA ASP A 39 7.73 19.01 -24.00
C ASP A 39 8.95 18.43 -23.27
N LYS A 40 9.68 19.26 -22.53
CA LYS A 40 10.87 18.86 -21.76
C LYS A 40 10.64 18.80 -20.26
N ILE A 41 9.39 18.87 -19.81
CA ILE A 41 9.05 18.93 -18.37
C ILE A 41 9.48 17.68 -17.61
N GLY A 42 9.50 16.51 -18.26
CA GLY A 42 9.86 15.23 -17.64
C GLY A 42 11.22 15.26 -16.92
N SER A 43 12.19 15.98 -17.47
CA SER A 43 13.53 16.17 -16.88
C SER A 43 13.77 17.57 -16.30
N ASN A 44 12.81 18.50 -16.37
CA ASN A 44 13.01 19.92 -16.03
C ASN A 44 11.82 20.57 -15.29
N LYS A 45 11.10 19.81 -14.46
CA LYS A 45 9.91 20.26 -13.70
C LYS A 45 10.10 21.62 -13.02
N SER A 46 11.28 21.84 -12.43
CA SER A 46 11.63 23.08 -11.72
C SER A 46 11.58 24.31 -12.61
N ILE A 47 11.88 24.20 -13.91
CA ILE A 47 11.83 25.34 -14.84
C ILE A 47 10.38 25.80 -15.04
N VAL A 48 9.46 24.86 -15.21
CA VAL A 48 8.03 25.15 -15.40
C VAL A 48 7.41 25.72 -14.12
N SER A 49 7.70 25.13 -12.95
CA SER A 49 7.19 25.64 -11.66
C SER A 49 7.80 27.00 -11.30
N ALA A 50 9.06 27.25 -11.66
CA ALA A 50 9.70 28.56 -11.50
C ALA A 50 9.04 29.61 -12.41
N LEU A 51 8.75 29.27 -13.67
CA LEU A 51 8.02 30.16 -14.57
C LEU A 51 6.63 30.50 -14.00
N ALA A 52 5.86 29.51 -13.54
CA ALA A 52 4.56 29.76 -12.93
C ALA A 52 4.64 30.68 -11.71
N THR A 53 5.67 30.50 -10.86
CA THR A 53 5.95 31.39 -9.72
C THR A 53 6.22 32.82 -10.14
N SER A 54 7.02 33.00 -11.18
CA SER A 54 7.34 34.33 -11.69
C SER A 54 6.15 34.99 -12.35
N LEU A 55 5.37 34.28 -13.16
CA LEU A 55 4.13 34.78 -13.75
C LEU A 55 3.15 35.24 -12.66
N LEU A 56 2.97 34.42 -11.63
CA LEU A 56 2.14 34.77 -10.47
C LEU A 56 2.63 36.07 -9.80
N LYS A 57 3.95 36.22 -9.61
CA LYS A 57 4.51 37.44 -9.04
C LYS A 57 4.26 38.67 -9.91
N LYS A 58 4.42 38.56 -11.23
CA LYS A 58 4.15 39.68 -12.14
C LYS A 58 2.68 40.08 -12.10
N ILE A 59 1.78 39.10 -12.00
CA ILE A 59 0.34 39.35 -11.92
C ILE A 59 -0.04 40.04 -10.60
N THR A 60 0.59 39.69 -9.48
CA THR A 60 0.31 40.31 -8.17
C THR A 60 1.01 41.65 -7.98
N ASN A 61 2.19 41.83 -8.58
CA ASN A 61 2.99 43.05 -8.53
C ASN A 61 3.48 43.40 -9.94
N PRO A 62 2.68 44.13 -10.74
CA PRO A 62 3.01 44.45 -12.14
C PRO A 62 4.36 45.13 -12.34
N GLU A 63 4.75 46.03 -11.41
CA GLU A 63 6.04 46.73 -11.46
C GLU A 63 7.26 45.85 -11.11
N GLN A 64 7.05 44.64 -10.57
CA GLN A 64 8.16 43.75 -10.23
C GLN A 64 8.79 43.20 -11.50
N ASP A 65 10.08 43.45 -11.70
CA ASP A 65 10.88 42.69 -12.67
C ASP A 65 11.04 41.25 -12.18
N ILE A 66 10.39 40.31 -12.85
CA ILE A 66 10.36 38.91 -12.43
C ILE A 66 11.63 38.13 -12.77
N ARG A 67 12.58 38.74 -13.50
CA ARG A 67 13.93 38.20 -13.75
C ARG A 67 14.79 38.22 -12.49
N LEU A 68 14.44 39.06 -11.51
CA LEU A 68 15.13 39.28 -10.23
C LEU A 68 14.57 38.38 -9.11
N HIS A 69 14.59 37.07 -9.31
CA HIS A 69 13.92 36.07 -8.48
C HIS A 69 14.50 35.81 -7.08
N ARG A 70 15.49 36.59 -6.62
CA ARG A 70 16.14 36.43 -5.31
C ARG A 70 16.20 37.75 -4.56
N THR A 71 16.10 37.71 -3.24
CA THR A 71 16.14 38.89 -2.36
C THR A 71 17.51 39.56 -2.25
N ASP A 72 18.58 38.90 -2.70
CA ASP A 72 19.95 39.45 -2.75
C ASP A 72 20.28 40.11 -4.10
N PHE A 73 19.30 40.23 -5.00
CA PHE A 73 19.31 41.21 -6.07
C PHE A 73 18.72 42.51 -5.57
N GLU A 74 19.28 43.63 -6.01
CA GLU A 74 18.63 44.93 -5.88
C GLU A 74 17.24 44.88 -6.56
N ASN A 75 16.20 45.28 -5.84
CA ASN A 75 14.78 45.15 -6.24
C ASN A 75 14.29 43.72 -6.52
N GLY A 76 15.01 42.71 -6.02
CA GLY A 76 14.60 41.31 -6.17
C GLY A 76 13.53 40.87 -5.18
N TYR A 77 12.84 39.77 -5.50
CA TYR A 77 11.77 39.21 -4.67
C TYR A 77 12.09 37.80 -4.17
N SER A 78 11.41 37.37 -3.11
CA SER A 78 11.59 36.03 -2.52
C SER A 78 10.81 34.96 -3.30
N ALA A 79 11.26 34.62 -4.51
CA ALA A 79 10.57 33.65 -5.37
C ALA A 79 10.47 32.27 -4.71
N ARG A 80 11.52 31.81 -4.02
CA ARG A 80 11.50 30.56 -3.25
C ARG A 80 10.39 30.52 -2.21
N SER A 81 10.19 31.62 -1.48
CA SER A 81 9.15 31.69 -0.44
C SER A 81 7.76 31.64 -1.05
N LEU A 82 7.53 32.37 -2.14
CA LEU A 82 6.28 32.36 -2.90
C LEU A 82 5.98 30.95 -3.44
N ASP A 83 6.96 30.32 -4.09
CA ASP A 83 6.83 28.98 -4.62
C ASP A 83 6.54 27.95 -3.53
N THR A 84 7.30 27.97 -2.43
CA THR A 84 7.14 27.01 -1.33
C THR A 84 5.75 27.12 -0.67
N LYS A 85 5.25 28.33 -0.49
CA LYS A 85 3.97 28.58 0.22
C LYS A 85 2.75 28.44 -0.69
N VAL A 86 2.89 28.67 -1.99
CA VAL A 86 1.74 28.81 -2.90
C VAL A 86 1.84 27.86 -4.10
N VAL A 87 2.86 28.04 -4.96
CA VAL A 87 2.90 27.36 -6.27
C VAL A 87 3.18 25.87 -6.15
N THR A 88 4.16 25.47 -5.35
CA THR A 88 4.47 24.04 -5.12
C THR A 88 3.26 23.29 -4.53
N PRO A 89 2.58 23.77 -3.46
CA PRO A 89 1.34 23.17 -3.00
C PRO A 89 0.24 23.08 -4.06
N PHE A 90 0.09 24.11 -4.89
CA PHE A 90 -0.87 24.13 -5.99
C PHE A 90 -0.54 23.08 -7.05
N PHE A 91 0.72 22.97 -7.49
CA PHE A 91 1.18 21.95 -8.42
C PHE A 91 1.00 20.54 -7.86
N LYS A 92 1.26 20.31 -6.57
CA LYS A 92 1.02 19.00 -5.94
C LYS A 92 -0.45 18.60 -5.95
N ARG A 93 -1.37 19.56 -5.83
CA ARG A 93 -2.82 19.33 -5.85
C ARG A 93 -3.31 19.02 -7.27
N HIS A 94 -2.94 19.85 -8.24
CA HIS A 94 -3.56 19.84 -9.57
C HIS A 94 -2.70 19.17 -10.65
N PHE A 95 -1.38 19.12 -10.47
CA PHE A 95 -0.40 18.56 -11.42
C PHE A 95 0.63 17.63 -10.72
N PRO A 96 0.21 16.64 -9.92
CA PRO A 96 1.10 15.92 -8.98
C PRO A 96 2.30 15.25 -9.65
N LYS A 97 2.14 14.73 -10.87
CA LYS A 97 3.24 14.11 -11.65
C LYS A 97 4.33 15.13 -12.00
N TYR A 98 3.96 16.39 -12.20
CA TYR A 98 4.83 17.47 -12.65
C TYR A 98 5.29 18.39 -11.52
N ALA A 99 4.80 18.16 -10.29
CA ALA A 99 5.20 18.92 -9.12
C ALA A 99 6.65 18.61 -8.68
N ASN A 100 7.33 19.64 -8.18
CA ASN A 100 8.55 19.47 -7.41
C ASN A 100 8.25 18.82 -6.05
N LYS A 101 9.17 17.98 -5.53
CA LYS A 101 9.04 17.38 -4.20
C LYS A 101 9.04 18.45 -3.10
N GLU A 102 9.95 19.41 -3.24
CA GLU A 102 10.05 20.62 -2.43
C GLU A 102 9.88 21.83 -3.36
N SER A 103 10.63 22.91 -3.15
CA SER A 103 10.56 24.09 -4.01
C SER A 103 11.29 23.89 -5.35
N ALA A 104 10.75 24.47 -6.42
CA ALA A 104 11.41 24.62 -7.70
C ALA A 104 12.76 25.37 -7.58
N PHE A 105 12.88 26.29 -6.63
CA PHE A 105 14.05 27.14 -6.39
C PHE A 105 15.14 26.48 -5.53
N LEU A 106 15.07 25.16 -5.31
CA LEU A 106 16.19 24.37 -4.78
C LEU A 106 17.07 23.78 -5.88
N THR A 107 16.60 23.79 -7.13
CA THR A 107 17.33 23.25 -8.28
C THR A 107 18.41 24.23 -8.72
N LEU A 108 19.59 23.74 -9.11
CA LEU A 108 20.70 24.60 -9.54
C LEU A 108 20.28 25.60 -10.64
N SER A 109 19.51 25.14 -11.64
CA SER A 109 19.07 25.97 -12.76
C SER A 109 18.16 27.16 -12.41
N THR A 110 17.57 27.16 -11.21
CA THR A 110 16.58 28.17 -10.77
C THR A 110 16.96 28.84 -9.45
N ARG A 111 17.98 28.33 -8.75
CA ARG A 111 18.47 28.88 -7.48
C ARG A 111 19.62 29.86 -7.68
N GLU A 112 20.38 29.74 -8.76
CA GLU A 112 21.61 30.51 -8.98
C GLU A 112 21.37 32.03 -8.98
N ARG A 113 22.39 32.78 -8.54
CA ARG A 113 22.39 34.25 -8.57
C ARG A 113 22.71 34.74 -9.98
N ILE A 114 21.81 34.44 -10.92
CA ILE A 114 21.90 34.82 -12.34
C ILE A 114 20.56 35.47 -12.71
N LYS A 115 20.57 36.71 -13.20
CA LYS A 115 19.34 37.35 -13.69
C LYS A 115 18.83 36.63 -14.92
N TRP A 116 17.51 36.41 -15.00
CA TRP A 116 16.89 35.68 -16.11
C TRP A 116 16.63 36.55 -17.35
N ASN A 117 17.65 37.30 -17.79
CA ASN A 117 17.68 38.03 -19.07
C ASN A 117 18.55 37.29 -20.10
N LYS A 118 18.51 37.66 -21.39
CA LYS A 118 19.35 37.00 -22.43
C LYS A 118 20.85 37.14 -22.24
N ASN A 119 21.32 38.12 -21.47
CA ASN A 119 22.75 38.37 -21.29
C ASN A 119 23.34 37.45 -20.21
N GLU A 120 22.89 37.60 -18.98
CA GLU A 120 23.34 36.80 -17.83
C GLU A 120 22.80 35.37 -17.88
N GLY A 121 21.57 35.20 -18.36
CA GLY A 121 20.87 33.92 -18.40
C GLY A 121 21.56 32.84 -19.26
N LYS A 122 22.51 33.22 -20.13
CA LYS A 122 23.39 32.27 -20.84
C LYS A 122 24.11 31.33 -19.87
N ASN A 123 24.41 31.79 -18.66
CA ASN A 123 25.16 31.05 -17.65
C ASN A 123 24.30 30.07 -16.82
N LEU A 124 22.97 30.08 -16.97
CA LEU A 124 22.08 29.16 -16.25
C LEU A 124 22.47 27.69 -16.49
N LYS A 125 22.46 26.87 -15.44
CA LYS A 125 22.75 25.42 -15.52
C LYS A 125 21.59 24.60 -16.11
N ILE A 126 21.16 24.99 -17.31
CA ILE A 126 20.19 24.26 -18.14
C ILE A 126 20.95 23.67 -19.32
N ARG A 127 20.99 22.32 -19.40
CA ARG A 127 21.77 21.58 -20.42
C ARG A 127 21.28 21.86 -21.85
N SER A 128 19.96 21.93 -22.03
CA SER A 128 19.37 22.22 -23.34
C SER A 128 19.44 23.71 -23.66
N LYS A 129 20.22 24.08 -24.68
CA LYS A 129 20.33 25.47 -25.17
C LYS A 129 18.99 26.01 -25.65
N ALA A 130 18.19 25.17 -26.32
CA ALA A 130 16.85 25.54 -26.78
C ALA A 130 15.91 25.79 -25.59
N LEU A 131 15.90 24.89 -24.59
CA LEU A 131 15.06 25.05 -23.40
C LEU A 131 15.38 26.33 -22.62
N LYS A 132 16.68 26.59 -22.45
CA LYS A 132 17.18 27.80 -21.82
C LYS A 132 16.71 29.04 -22.57
N ARG A 133 16.80 29.04 -23.91
CA ARG A 133 16.36 30.15 -24.75
C ARG A 133 14.85 30.37 -24.61
N SER A 134 14.05 29.31 -24.68
CA SER A 134 12.60 29.41 -24.52
C SER A 134 12.20 29.95 -23.16
N PHE A 135 12.87 29.49 -22.09
CA PHE A 135 12.66 30.03 -20.75
C PHE A 135 12.93 31.53 -20.68
N LEU A 136 14.11 31.98 -21.15
CA LEU A 136 14.50 33.39 -21.10
C LEU A 136 13.64 34.29 -22.01
N ASN A 137 13.21 33.78 -23.17
CA ASN A 137 12.34 34.51 -24.11
C ASN A 137 11.01 34.90 -23.45
N VAL A 138 10.43 34.01 -22.64
CA VAL A 138 9.17 34.32 -21.93
C VAL A 138 9.34 35.53 -20.99
N PHE A 139 10.47 35.62 -20.28
CA PHE A 139 10.72 36.76 -19.40
C PHE A 139 10.90 38.06 -20.17
N GLU A 140 11.59 38.05 -21.31
CA GLU A 140 11.75 39.25 -22.14
C GLU A 140 10.44 39.67 -22.80
N GLN A 141 9.63 38.72 -23.28
CA GLN A 141 8.30 39.02 -23.82
C GLN A 141 7.43 39.75 -22.79
N ILE A 142 7.53 39.39 -21.51
CA ILE A 142 6.75 39.99 -20.43
C ILE A 142 7.34 41.31 -19.95
N GLU A 143 8.65 41.37 -19.69
CA GLU A 143 9.29 42.54 -19.09
C GLU A 143 9.60 43.64 -20.11
N ASP A 144 10.04 43.26 -21.31
CA ASP A 144 10.45 44.21 -22.34
C ASP A 144 9.38 44.33 -23.45
N GLY A 145 8.60 43.27 -23.69
CA GLY A 145 7.56 43.20 -24.73
C GLY A 145 6.14 43.52 -24.26
N ASN A 146 5.94 43.87 -22.98
CA ASN A 146 4.63 44.15 -22.37
C ASN A 146 3.57 43.04 -22.54
N ALA A 147 4.00 41.78 -22.73
CA ALA A 147 3.08 40.67 -22.88
C ALA A 147 2.31 40.41 -21.57
N ASN A 148 1.01 40.07 -21.67
CA ASN A 148 0.17 39.86 -20.51
C ASN A 148 0.51 38.54 -19.78
N PRO A 149 1.05 38.58 -18.54
CA PRO A 149 1.47 37.37 -17.83
C PRO A 149 0.32 36.41 -17.50
N ARG A 150 -0.93 36.89 -17.43
CA ARG A 150 -2.11 36.04 -17.23
C ARG A 150 -2.33 35.09 -18.41
N VAL A 151 -2.11 35.58 -19.63
CA VAL A 151 -2.27 34.77 -20.86
C VAL A 151 -1.26 33.63 -20.86
N TYR A 152 0.00 33.90 -20.49
CA TYR A 152 1.05 32.88 -20.37
C TYR A 152 0.74 31.86 -19.27
N LEU A 153 0.24 32.31 -18.11
CA LEU A 153 -0.10 31.42 -17.00
C LEU A 153 -1.27 30.49 -17.37
N ASN A 154 -2.32 31.03 -17.99
CA ASN A 154 -3.46 30.25 -18.46
C ASN A 154 -3.03 29.21 -19.50
N TYR A 155 -2.22 29.61 -20.48
CA TYR A 155 -1.72 28.71 -21.51
C TYR A 155 -0.83 27.60 -20.92
N LEU A 156 0.10 27.97 -20.02
CA LEU A 156 0.96 27.01 -19.33
C LEU A 156 0.13 25.95 -18.57
N PHE A 157 -0.92 26.39 -17.87
CA PHE A 157 -1.81 25.48 -17.14
C PHE A 157 -2.67 24.62 -18.08
N ALA A 158 -3.12 25.16 -19.21
CA ALA A 158 -3.88 24.39 -20.21
C ALA A 158 -3.02 23.24 -20.79
N LYS A 159 -1.75 23.51 -21.10
CA LYS A 159 -0.81 22.47 -21.56
C LYS A 159 -0.52 21.42 -20.48
N LEU A 160 -0.37 21.84 -19.22
CA LEU A 160 -0.20 20.92 -18.08
C LEU A 160 -1.43 20.03 -17.83
N GLN A 161 -2.65 20.57 -17.97
CA GLN A 161 -3.89 19.82 -17.87
C GLN A 161 -4.00 18.78 -19.00
N ALA A 162 -3.81 19.19 -20.26
CA ALA A 162 -3.86 18.28 -21.40
C ALA A 162 -2.87 17.10 -21.25
N LEU A 163 -1.67 17.38 -20.76
CA LEU A 163 -0.66 16.36 -20.49
C LEU A 163 -1.07 15.42 -19.33
N SER A 164 -1.66 15.97 -18.26
CA SER A 164 -2.11 15.20 -17.09
C SER A 164 -3.31 14.29 -17.43
N SER A 165 -4.26 14.75 -18.23
CA SER A 165 -5.41 13.94 -18.67
C SER A 165 -4.98 12.74 -19.53
N LYS A 166 -3.98 12.92 -20.40
CA LYS A 166 -3.40 11.82 -21.19
C LYS A 166 -2.78 10.74 -20.28
N ASP A 167 -2.05 11.15 -19.24
CA ASP A 167 -1.46 10.22 -18.29
C ASP A 167 -2.51 9.47 -17.47
N GLU A 168 -3.55 10.17 -17.02
CA GLU A 168 -4.63 9.55 -16.25
C GLU A 168 -5.36 8.48 -17.06
N LEU A 169 -5.59 8.70 -18.35
CA LEU A 169 -6.15 7.68 -19.25
C LEU A 169 -5.25 6.44 -19.32
N ILE A 170 -3.93 6.60 -19.42
CA ILE A 170 -2.97 5.48 -19.42
C ILE A 170 -3.02 4.72 -18.09
N PHE A 171 -3.06 5.43 -16.95
CA PHE A 171 -3.19 4.80 -15.64
C PHE A 171 -4.51 4.05 -15.48
N GLN A 172 -5.62 4.60 -15.98
CA GLN A 172 -6.92 3.93 -15.96
C GLN A 172 -6.92 2.68 -16.84
N LEU A 173 -6.30 2.71 -18.01
CA LEU A 173 -6.14 1.55 -18.89
C LEU A 173 -5.29 0.46 -18.22
N ALA A 174 -4.17 0.83 -17.58
CA ALA A 174 -3.34 -0.09 -16.81
C ALA A 174 -4.10 -0.70 -15.61
N LYS A 175 -4.90 0.10 -14.90
CA LYS A 175 -5.74 -0.35 -13.78
C LYS A 175 -6.87 -1.29 -14.23
N LYS A 176 -7.45 -1.06 -15.41
CA LYS A 176 -8.45 -1.95 -16.01
C LYS A 176 -7.84 -3.29 -16.45
N GLN A 177 -6.64 -3.28 -17.02
CA GLN A 177 -5.92 -4.52 -17.37
C GLN A 177 -5.47 -5.33 -16.14
N SER A 178 -5.21 -4.66 -15.00
CA SER A 178 -4.88 -5.31 -13.72
C SER A 178 -6.11 -5.62 -12.84
N GLY A 179 -7.32 -5.47 -13.38
CA GLY A 179 -8.58 -5.69 -12.67
C GLY A 179 -8.86 -7.17 -12.36
N ARG A 180 -8.43 -7.62 -11.17
CA ARG A 180 -8.88 -8.84 -10.45
C ARG A 180 -9.02 -10.08 -11.35
N SER A 181 -7.90 -10.69 -11.68
CA SER A 181 -7.85 -12.08 -12.15
C SER A 181 -7.05 -12.88 -11.13
N GLY A 182 -7.67 -13.84 -10.42
CA GLY A 182 -7.05 -14.96 -9.69
C GLY A 182 -5.86 -14.75 -8.74
N VAL A 183 -5.33 -13.53 -8.58
CA VAL A 183 -4.11 -13.28 -7.79
C VAL A 183 -4.49 -13.17 -6.32
N LEU A 184 -4.15 -14.22 -5.58
CA LEU A 184 -4.26 -14.27 -4.14
C LEU A 184 -3.15 -13.45 -3.47
N ASN A 185 -3.47 -12.85 -2.33
CA ASN A 185 -2.49 -12.37 -1.38
C ASN A 185 -2.93 -12.75 0.03
N ILE A 186 -2.03 -12.63 1.01
CA ILE A 186 -2.29 -13.02 2.40
C ILE A 186 -3.55 -12.32 2.95
N ASN A 187 -3.72 -11.03 2.69
CA ASN A 187 -4.88 -10.29 3.22
C ASN A 187 -6.20 -10.83 2.64
N LEU A 188 -6.21 -11.16 1.35
CA LEU A 188 -7.37 -11.72 0.68
C LEU A 188 -7.74 -13.09 1.24
N ILE A 189 -6.76 -13.98 1.41
CA ILE A 189 -6.98 -15.31 2.00
C ILE A 189 -7.54 -15.18 3.42
N ILE A 190 -6.98 -14.27 4.22
CA ILE A 190 -7.45 -14.04 5.59
C ILE A 190 -8.89 -13.50 5.59
N GLU A 191 -9.21 -12.55 4.72
CA GLU A 191 -10.59 -12.04 4.56
C GLU A 191 -11.56 -13.18 4.20
N MET A 192 -11.18 -14.03 3.25
CA MET A 192 -11.97 -15.20 2.85
C MET A 192 -12.19 -16.16 4.03
N LEU A 193 -11.14 -16.48 4.78
CA LEU A 193 -11.23 -17.38 5.95
C LEU A 193 -12.07 -16.77 7.06
N GLN A 194 -11.91 -15.49 7.39
CA GLN A 194 -12.72 -14.81 8.40
C GLN A 194 -14.20 -14.82 8.04
N ARG A 195 -14.53 -14.55 6.76
CA ARG A 195 -15.90 -14.64 6.26
C ARG A 195 -16.48 -16.06 6.36
N HIS A 196 -15.64 -17.08 6.23
CA HIS A 196 -16.06 -18.47 6.38
C HIS A 196 -16.22 -18.87 7.85
N PHE A 197 -15.29 -18.46 8.73
CA PHE A 197 -15.35 -18.74 10.17
C PHE A 197 -16.54 -18.04 10.86
N ALA A 198 -17.08 -16.98 10.27
CA ALA A 198 -18.28 -16.29 10.75
C ALA A 198 -19.59 -17.07 10.53
N GLU A 199 -19.56 -18.22 9.85
CA GLU A 199 -20.74 -19.09 9.75
C GLU A 199 -21.12 -19.69 11.11
N LYS A 200 -22.39 -20.08 11.27
CA LYS A 200 -22.84 -20.80 12.46
C LYS A 200 -22.20 -22.18 12.55
N LEU A 201 -21.98 -22.70 13.75
CA LEU A 201 -21.42 -24.06 13.97
C LEU A 201 -20.02 -24.24 13.34
N SER A 202 -19.21 -23.18 13.31
CA SER A 202 -17.95 -23.10 12.58
C SER A 202 -16.70 -23.51 13.37
N SER A 203 -16.82 -24.08 14.58
CA SER A 203 -15.67 -24.39 15.45
C SER A 203 -14.61 -25.27 14.78
N ARG A 204 -15.01 -26.12 13.82
CA ARG A 204 -14.12 -27.00 13.05
C ARG A 204 -13.43 -26.30 11.88
N LEU A 205 -13.94 -25.17 11.37
CA LEU A 205 -13.37 -24.46 10.22
C LEU A 205 -11.95 -23.92 10.47
N PRO A 206 -11.65 -23.30 11.62
CA PRO A 206 -10.28 -22.86 11.92
C PRO A 206 -9.29 -24.02 12.07
N VAL A 207 -9.76 -25.17 12.60
CA VAL A 207 -8.95 -26.40 12.68
C VAL A 207 -8.53 -26.85 11.30
N VAL A 208 -9.49 -26.96 10.37
CA VAL A 208 -9.20 -27.36 8.98
C VAL A 208 -8.25 -26.35 8.30
N ALA A 209 -8.37 -25.06 8.58
CA ALA A 209 -7.48 -24.04 8.01
C ALA A 209 -6.04 -24.17 8.51
N ILE A 210 -5.84 -24.33 9.83
CA ILE A 210 -4.51 -24.55 10.39
C ILE A 210 -3.93 -25.87 9.88
N TYR A 211 -4.70 -26.95 9.87
CA TYR A 211 -4.25 -28.23 9.34
C TYR A 211 -3.76 -28.12 7.89
N SER A 212 -4.52 -27.41 7.05
CA SER A 212 -4.21 -27.25 5.63
C SER A 212 -2.93 -26.48 5.38
N ILE A 213 -2.57 -25.52 6.23
CA ILE A 213 -1.27 -24.84 6.13
C ILE A 213 -0.14 -25.73 6.67
N TYR A 214 -0.37 -26.52 7.73
CA TYR A 214 0.60 -27.49 8.23
C TYR A 214 0.93 -28.58 7.20
N GLU A 215 -0.04 -29.02 6.39
CA GLU A 215 0.22 -29.94 5.27
C GLU A 215 1.21 -29.38 4.24
N ILE A 216 1.36 -28.06 4.17
CA ILE A 216 2.32 -27.39 3.29
C ILE A 216 3.62 -27.14 4.04
N LEU A 217 3.57 -26.72 5.31
CA LEU A 217 4.76 -26.35 6.07
C LEU A 217 5.61 -27.55 6.51
N VAL A 218 4.98 -28.62 7.01
CA VAL A 218 5.68 -29.80 7.55
C VAL A 218 6.68 -30.41 6.56
N PRO A 219 6.33 -30.67 5.29
CA PRO A 219 7.30 -31.23 4.33
C PRO A 219 8.37 -30.23 3.86
N ASN A 220 8.19 -28.92 4.07
CA ASN A 220 9.03 -27.88 3.48
C ASN A 220 9.93 -27.13 4.48
N LEU A 221 9.72 -27.32 5.78
CA LEU A 221 10.51 -26.63 6.81
C LEU A 221 11.40 -27.62 7.58
N LYS A 222 12.70 -27.31 7.61
CA LYS A 222 13.75 -28.09 8.31
C LYS A 222 13.43 -28.44 9.77
N ARG A 223 12.63 -27.63 10.46
CA ARG A 223 12.20 -27.91 11.84
C ARG A 223 11.42 -29.21 11.96
N TYR A 224 10.72 -29.61 10.90
CA TYR A 224 9.91 -30.82 10.86
C TYR A 224 10.63 -32.00 10.22
N ASP A 225 11.96 -31.94 10.06
CA ASP A 225 12.75 -33.10 9.64
C ASP A 225 12.51 -34.28 10.60
N ASN A 226 12.24 -35.46 10.04
CA ASN A 226 11.88 -36.69 10.77
C ASN A 226 10.65 -36.50 11.67
N LYS A 227 9.68 -35.71 11.19
CA LYS A 227 8.37 -35.49 11.80
C LYS A 227 7.27 -35.77 10.77
N ARG A 228 6.10 -36.19 11.26
CA ARG A 228 4.92 -36.42 10.43
C ARG A 228 3.69 -35.75 11.03
N LEU A 229 2.92 -35.09 10.16
CA LEU A 229 1.59 -34.59 10.49
C LEU A 229 0.60 -35.75 10.53
N LEU A 230 -0.11 -35.94 11.64
CA LEU A 230 -1.15 -36.96 11.73
C LEU A 230 -2.39 -36.56 10.90
N PRO A 231 -3.21 -37.51 10.43
CA PRO A 231 -4.49 -37.20 9.80
C PRO A 231 -5.42 -36.43 10.77
N LEU A 232 -6.24 -35.52 10.24
CA LEU A 232 -7.33 -34.89 11.02
C LEU A 232 -8.23 -35.95 11.63
N GLN A 233 -8.33 -35.98 12.96
CA GLN A 233 -9.25 -36.86 13.68
C GLN A 233 -10.66 -36.26 13.70
N VAL A 234 -11.68 -37.11 13.68
CA VAL A 234 -13.10 -36.71 13.80
C VAL A 234 -13.46 -36.66 15.29
N HIS A 235 -14.13 -35.60 15.77
CA HIS A 235 -14.35 -35.41 17.21
C HIS A 235 -15.32 -36.43 17.85
N THR A 236 -16.01 -37.25 17.06
CA THR A 236 -17.10 -38.14 17.51
C THR A 236 -16.68 -39.58 17.81
N SER A 237 -15.40 -39.96 17.70
CA SER A 237 -14.97 -41.30 18.12
C SER A 237 -14.81 -41.36 19.64
N SER A 238 -15.54 -42.28 20.27
CA SER A 238 -15.53 -42.58 21.71
C SER A 238 -14.15 -42.91 22.29
N ASP A 239 -13.17 -43.23 21.42
CA ASP A 239 -11.82 -43.66 21.76
C ASP A 239 -10.82 -42.50 21.56
N LYS A 240 -10.83 -41.51 22.46
CA LYS A 240 -9.88 -40.39 22.40
C LYS A 240 -8.54 -40.75 23.07
N HIS A 241 -7.47 -40.79 22.27
CA HIS A 241 -6.09 -40.86 22.74
C HIS A 241 -5.21 -39.68 22.30
N GLY A 242 -5.79 -38.62 21.71
CA GLY A 242 -5.08 -37.42 21.26
C GLY A 242 -4.90 -36.35 22.33
N PHE A 243 -3.84 -35.55 22.21
CA PHE A 243 -3.52 -34.39 23.06
C PHE A 243 -4.14 -33.09 22.54
N GLY A 244 -4.44 -32.96 21.24
CA GLY A 244 -4.99 -31.75 20.64
C GLY A 244 -5.81 -32.00 19.38
N ASP A 245 -6.11 -30.93 18.63
CA ASP A 245 -6.88 -31.02 17.38
C ASP A 245 -6.00 -31.41 16.19
N ILE A 246 -4.73 -30.98 16.20
CA ILE A 246 -3.72 -31.28 15.19
C ILE A 246 -2.45 -31.69 15.91
N GLU A 247 -1.83 -32.76 15.42
CA GLU A 247 -0.67 -33.36 16.08
C GLU A 247 0.41 -33.70 15.08
N ILE A 248 1.65 -33.37 15.45
CA ILE A 248 2.86 -33.69 14.72
C ILE A 248 3.69 -34.60 15.60
N TYR A 249 4.08 -35.76 15.06
CA TYR A 249 4.81 -36.78 15.78
C TYR A 249 6.22 -36.96 15.21
N GLY A 250 7.16 -37.32 16.07
CA GLY A 250 8.45 -37.88 15.68
C GLY A 250 8.32 -39.24 15.03
N ASP A 251 9.33 -39.58 14.24
CA ASP A 251 9.49 -40.95 13.71
C ASP A 251 9.69 -41.98 14.83
N ASP A 252 10.10 -41.54 16.03
CA ASP A 252 10.17 -42.34 17.25
C ASP A 252 8.79 -42.60 17.90
N GLY A 253 7.71 -42.12 17.28
CA GLY A 253 6.34 -42.31 17.74
C GLY A 253 5.94 -41.39 18.89
N LYS A 254 6.75 -40.40 19.25
CA LYS A 254 6.42 -39.43 20.33
C LYS A 254 5.79 -38.16 19.78
N PRO A 255 4.87 -37.52 20.53
CA PRO A 255 4.32 -36.23 20.14
C PRO A 255 5.39 -35.14 20.21
N PHE A 256 5.56 -34.41 19.11
CA PHE A 256 6.52 -33.31 19.00
C PHE A 256 5.83 -31.96 19.20
N GLU A 257 4.80 -31.69 18.40
CA GLU A 257 4.08 -30.41 18.40
C GLU A 257 2.57 -30.67 18.33
N ILE A 258 1.85 -30.09 19.27
CA ILE A 258 0.40 -30.24 19.42
C ILE A 258 -0.27 -28.87 19.24
N ILE A 259 -1.41 -28.84 18.56
CA ILE A 259 -2.20 -27.62 18.35
C ILE A 259 -3.63 -27.87 18.84
N ASP A 260 -4.07 -27.11 19.83
CA ASP A 260 -5.44 -27.06 20.35
C ASP A 260 -6.06 -25.71 19.96
N ILE A 261 -7.25 -25.75 19.38
CA ILE A 261 -7.95 -24.60 18.81
C ILE A 261 -9.25 -24.37 19.54
N LYS A 262 -9.40 -23.18 20.12
CA LYS A 262 -10.63 -22.72 20.75
C LYS A 262 -11.40 -21.79 19.83
N HIS A 263 -12.70 -21.98 19.74
CA HIS A 263 -13.55 -21.12 18.94
C HIS A 263 -14.29 -20.12 19.83
N ASN A 264 -14.01 -18.84 19.63
CA ASN A 264 -14.60 -17.70 20.37
C ASN A 264 -14.43 -17.77 21.90
N ILE A 265 -13.31 -18.34 22.37
CA ILE A 265 -12.94 -18.38 23.79
C ILE A 265 -11.60 -17.67 23.93
N SER A 266 -11.52 -16.66 24.80
CA SER A 266 -10.26 -15.98 25.12
C SER A 266 -9.31 -16.92 25.84
N ILE A 267 -8.00 -16.75 25.62
CA ILE A 267 -6.99 -17.53 26.33
C ILE A 267 -6.79 -16.94 27.73
N ASP A 268 -6.82 -17.81 28.75
CA ASP A 268 -6.62 -17.49 30.16
C ASP A 268 -5.66 -18.50 30.83
N ALA A 269 -5.40 -18.31 32.13
CA ALA A 269 -4.50 -19.18 32.89
C ALA A 269 -5.07 -20.60 33.09
N ASP A 270 -6.39 -20.76 33.12
CA ASP A 270 -7.04 -22.05 33.31
C ASP A 270 -6.82 -22.95 32.09
N LEU A 271 -6.93 -22.40 30.87
CA LEU A 271 -6.58 -23.11 29.64
C LEU A 271 -5.13 -23.58 29.63
N ILE A 272 -4.18 -22.75 30.11
CA ILE A 272 -2.78 -23.16 30.24
C ILE A 272 -2.63 -24.28 31.27
N PHE A 273 -3.32 -24.18 32.40
CA PHE A 273 -3.28 -25.20 33.45
C PHE A 273 -3.83 -26.55 32.97
N ASP A 274 -4.88 -26.55 32.15
CA ASP A 274 -5.43 -27.76 31.55
C ASP A 274 -4.46 -28.43 30.57
N ILE A 275 -3.71 -27.65 29.79
CA ILE A 275 -2.62 -28.18 28.95
C ILE A 275 -1.58 -28.86 29.84
N ILE A 276 -1.12 -28.17 30.88
CA ILE A 276 -0.12 -28.69 31.82
C ILE A 276 -0.54 -30.01 32.45
N LYS A 277 -1.83 -30.17 32.79
CA LYS A 277 -2.38 -31.43 33.31
C LYS A 277 -2.30 -32.54 32.27
N LYS A 278 -2.79 -32.29 31.05
CA LYS A 278 -2.83 -33.27 29.95
C LYS A 278 -1.44 -33.76 29.55
N THR A 279 -0.42 -32.91 29.65
CA THR A 279 0.96 -33.24 29.24
C THR A 279 1.84 -33.72 30.40
N THR A 280 1.28 -34.02 31.58
CA THR A 280 2.11 -34.38 32.76
C THR A 280 2.86 -35.70 32.60
N THR A 281 2.27 -36.68 31.92
CA THR A 281 2.83 -38.03 31.76
C THR A 281 3.55 -38.24 30.42
N THR A 282 3.54 -37.24 29.53
CA THR A 282 4.04 -37.36 28.16
C THR A 282 4.92 -36.17 27.81
N SER A 283 6.14 -36.44 27.33
CA SER A 283 7.05 -35.39 26.86
C SER A 283 6.55 -34.84 25.52
N ILE A 284 6.23 -33.55 25.48
CA ILE A 284 5.84 -32.79 24.29
C ILE A 284 6.74 -31.56 24.23
N ASP A 285 7.39 -31.32 23.09
CA ASP A 285 8.30 -30.18 22.94
C ASP A 285 7.54 -28.86 22.86
N ARG A 286 6.42 -28.84 22.12
CA ARG A 286 5.64 -27.62 21.92
C ARG A 286 4.14 -27.86 21.89
N TYR A 287 3.42 -26.92 22.47
CA TYR A 287 1.96 -26.92 22.51
C TYR A 287 1.40 -25.56 22.14
N TYR A 288 0.68 -25.47 21.03
CA TYR A 288 -0.06 -24.28 20.63
C TYR A 288 -1.47 -24.31 21.21
N ILE A 289 -1.88 -23.22 21.84
CA ILE A 289 -3.26 -22.91 22.15
C ILE A 289 -3.68 -21.70 21.31
N LEU A 290 -4.51 -21.96 20.30
CA LEU A 290 -4.93 -20.95 19.34
C LEU A 290 -6.40 -20.63 19.52
N THR A 291 -6.79 -19.38 19.28
CA THR A 291 -8.21 -19.01 19.33
C THR A 291 -8.67 -18.11 18.19
N THR A 292 -9.96 -18.20 17.83
CA THR A 292 -10.63 -17.21 16.98
C THR A 292 -11.10 -15.97 17.74
N PHE A 293 -11.01 -15.97 19.08
CA PHE A 293 -11.32 -14.79 19.86
C PHE A 293 -10.45 -13.60 19.40
N PRO A 294 -11.04 -12.41 19.16
CA PRO A 294 -10.29 -11.23 18.73
C PRO A 294 -9.10 -10.96 19.66
N ASP A 295 -7.93 -10.70 19.08
CA ASP A 295 -6.68 -10.45 19.80
C ASP A 295 -6.17 -11.59 20.71
N GLY A 296 -6.84 -12.74 20.75
CA GLY A 296 -6.45 -13.93 21.50
C GLY A 296 -6.78 -13.90 23.00
N PHE A 297 -6.80 -12.71 23.60
CA PHE A 297 -6.95 -12.49 25.03
C PHE A 297 -8.01 -11.42 25.28
N GLU A 298 -8.70 -11.49 26.41
CA GLU A 298 -9.73 -10.51 26.77
C GLU A 298 -9.14 -9.11 27.02
N THR A 299 -7.98 -9.04 27.68
CA THR A 299 -7.25 -7.80 27.95
C THR A 299 -5.73 -7.97 27.83
N LYS A 300 -5.00 -6.86 27.74
CA LYS A 300 -3.53 -6.86 27.71
C LYS A 300 -2.92 -7.29 29.04
N GLU A 301 -3.62 -7.04 30.14
CA GLU A 301 -3.22 -7.47 31.48
C GLU A 301 -3.32 -8.99 31.62
N ILE A 302 -4.40 -9.59 31.11
CA ILE A 302 -4.57 -11.05 31.08
C ILE A 302 -3.51 -11.69 30.18
N GLU A 303 -3.26 -11.13 28.99
CA GLU A 303 -2.19 -11.58 28.10
C GLU A 303 -0.83 -11.60 28.80
N LYS A 304 -0.51 -10.55 29.56
CA LYS A 304 0.75 -10.47 30.33
C LYS A 304 0.82 -11.56 31.40
N ALA A 305 -0.24 -11.73 32.20
CA ALA A 305 -0.28 -12.74 33.25
C ALA A 305 -0.17 -14.17 32.71
N VAL A 306 -0.85 -14.47 31.60
CA VAL A 306 -0.76 -15.77 30.91
C VAL A 306 0.66 -16.02 30.40
N ASN A 307 1.30 -15.02 29.78
CA ASN A 307 2.66 -15.16 29.30
C ASN A 307 3.67 -15.39 30.44
N GLU A 308 3.51 -14.71 31.58
CA GLU A 308 4.32 -14.96 32.77
C GLU A 308 4.16 -16.41 33.28
N PHE A 309 2.93 -16.93 33.31
CA PHE A 309 2.65 -18.31 33.71
C PHE A 309 3.25 -19.34 32.73
N ILE A 310 3.19 -19.08 31.42
CA ILE A 310 3.84 -19.90 30.39
C ILE A 310 5.36 -19.96 30.60
N ILE A 311 6.01 -18.83 30.89
CA ILE A 311 7.46 -18.77 31.14
C ILE A 311 7.86 -19.59 32.37
N GLN A 312 7.08 -19.48 33.45
CA GLN A 312 7.29 -20.29 34.66
C GLN A 312 7.16 -21.79 34.36
N THR A 313 6.13 -22.17 33.58
CA THR A 313 5.87 -23.55 33.18
C THR A 313 7.02 -24.12 32.33
N LYS A 314 7.53 -23.35 31.37
CA LYS A 314 8.64 -23.76 30.50
C LYS A 314 9.89 -24.10 31.30
N THR A 315 10.17 -23.34 32.35
CA THR A 315 11.32 -23.56 33.25
C THR A 315 11.19 -24.88 34.03
N GLN A 316 9.98 -25.26 34.43
CA GLN A 316 9.72 -26.45 35.23
C GLN A 316 9.54 -27.73 34.41
N LYS A 317 8.82 -27.66 33.29
CA LYS A 317 8.36 -28.83 32.54
C LYS A 317 9.04 -29.01 31.17
N LYS A 318 9.90 -28.08 30.74
CA LYS A 318 10.59 -28.10 29.44
C LYS A 318 9.66 -28.16 28.21
N ILE A 319 8.40 -27.74 28.36
CA ILE A 319 7.42 -27.60 27.27
C ILE A 319 7.34 -26.15 26.82
N ASP A 320 7.31 -25.91 25.52
CA ASP A 320 7.12 -24.58 24.92
C ASP A 320 5.63 -24.36 24.62
N ILE A 321 4.90 -23.67 25.49
CA ILE A 321 3.49 -23.34 25.26
C ILE A 321 3.40 -22.02 24.49
N ILE A 322 2.63 -21.99 23.40
CA ILE A 322 2.45 -20.79 22.57
C ILE A 322 0.96 -20.46 22.50
N ALA A 323 0.59 -19.36 23.15
CA ALA A 323 -0.76 -18.80 23.14
C ALA A 323 -0.87 -17.70 22.09
N ASN A 324 -1.82 -17.81 21.13
CA ASN A 324 -2.00 -16.79 20.10
C ASN A 324 -3.39 -16.81 19.44
N GLY A 325 -3.73 -15.77 18.69
CA GLY A 325 -4.87 -15.79 17.77
C GLY A 325 -4.60 -16.63 16.51
N ILE A 326 -5.66 -17.20 15.93
CA ILE A 326 -5.59 -17.95 14.66
C ILE A 326 -5.23 -17.04 13.49
N ILE A 327 -5.84 -15.86 13.41
CA ILE A 327 -5.59 -14.91 12.32
C ILE A 327 -4.13 -14.43 12.25
N PRO A 328 -3.50 -13.96 13.35
CA PRO A 328 -2.08 -13.62 13.32
C PRO A 328 -1.19 -14.85 13.01
N THR A 329 -1.56 -16.04 13.50
CA THR A 329 -0.83 -17.29 13.21
C THR A 329 -0.88 -17.64 11.72
N LEU A 330 -2.06 -17.65 11.10
CA LEU A 330 -2.23 -17.89 9.67
C LEU A 330 -1.51 -16.83 8.83
N LYS A 331 -1.58 -15.55 9.21
CA LYS A 331 -0.81 -14.48 8.53
C LYS A 331 0.69 -14.76 8.56
N TYR A 332 1.21 -15.25 9.68
CA TYR A 332 2.63 -15.59 9.80
C TYR A 332 2.97 -16.81 8.95
N TYR A 333 2.17 -17.87 9.01
CA TYR A 333 2.39 -19.10 8.26
C TYR A 333 2.27 -18.94 6.75
N LEU A 334 1.31 -18.14 6.28
CA LEU A 334 1.18 -17.81 4.86
C LEU A 334 2.41 -17.08 4.31
N ARG A 335 3.24 -16.42 5.15
CA ARG A 335 4.51 -15.80 4.68
C ARG A 335 5.58 -16.83 4.32
N PHE A 336 5.44 -18.09 4.75
CA PHE A 336 6.40 -19.16 4.49
C PHE A 336 6.03 -20.04 3.29
N ILE A 337 4.94 -19.73 2.58
CA ILE A 337 4.53 -20.49 1.40
C ILE A 337 4.58 -19.60 0.15
N ASP A 338 5.01 -20.18 -0.96
CA ASP A 338 5.11 -19.48 -2.24
C ASP A 338 3.82 -19.53 -3.05
N ASP A 339 3.02 -20.60 -2.88
CA ASP A 339 1.78 -20.82 -3.63
C ASP A 339 0.54 -20.76 -2.74
N TYR A 340 -0.14 -19.62 -2.79
CA TYR A 340 -1.42 -19.41 -2.12
C TYR A 340 -2.58 -20.23 -2.71
N ASN A 341 -2.52 -20.60 -3.99
CA ASN A 341 -3.54 -21.47 -4.59
C ASN A 341 -3.44 -22.88 -4.02
N LEU A 342 -2.22 -23.36 -3.75
CA LEU A 342 -2.01 -24.64 -3.06
C LEU A 342 -2.67 -24.65 -1.68
N PHE A 343 -2.55 -23.57 -0.89
CA PHE A 343 -3.26 -23.45 0.38
C PHE A 343 -4.78 -23.51 0.22
N ILE A 344 -5.34 -22.73 -0.71
CA ILE A 344 -6.78 -22.73 -0.98
C ILE A 344 -7.26 -24.13 -1.41
N LYS A 345 -6.48 -24.84 -2.23
CA LYS A 345 -6.75 -26.22 -2.65
C LYS A 345 -6.71 -27.20 -1.48
N LYS A 346 -5.67 -27.16 -0.64
CA LYS A 346 -5.57 -28.00 0.56
C LYS A 346 -6.75 -27.75 1.51
N TYR A 347 -7.07 -26.49 1.77
CA TYR A 347 -8.21 -26.12 2.61
C TYR A 347 -9.54 -26.65 2.06
N THR A 348 -9.79 -26.46 0.77
CA THR A 348 -11.02 -26.94 0.12
C THR A 348 -11.12 -28.46 0.16
N ASN A 349 -10.04 -29.18 -0.15
CA ASN A 349 -10.02 -30.63 -0.11
C ASN A 349 -10.26 -31.17 1.30
N ASN A 350 -9.65 -30.55 2.31
CA ASN A 350 -9.83 -30.97 3.70
C ASN A 350 -11.24 -30.66 4.20
N LEU A 351 -11.85 -29.54 3.81
CA LEU A 351 -13.26 -29.26 4.11
C LEU A 351 -14.18 -30.36 3.53
N VAL A 352 -13.98 -30.72 2.26
CA VAL A 352 -14.78 -31.76 1.59
C VAL A 352 -14.55 -33.12 2.23
N LYS A 353 -13.30 -33.47 2.57
CA LYS A 353 -12.97 -34.73 3.23
C LYS A 353 -13.58 -34.81 4.63
N ASP A 354 -13.48 -33.74 5.41
CA ASP A 354 -14.03 -33.68 6.77
C ASP A 354 -15.57 -33.74 6.71
N ALA A 355 -16.23 -33.00 5.80
CA ALA A 355 -17.68 -33.07 5.60
C ALA A 355 -18.22 -34.45 5.20
N LYS A 356 -17.40 -35.29 4.56
CA LYS A 356 -17.76 -36.68 4.22
C LYS A 356 -17.60 -37.65 5.39
N ASN A 357 -16.69 -37.35 6.31
CA ASN A 357 -16.27 -38.26 7.37
C ASN A 357 -16.76 -37.82 8.76
N SER A 358 -17.26 -36.59 8.91
CA SER A 358 -17.72 -36.00 10.16
C SER A 358 -19.07 -35.30 9.98
N THR A 359 -19.75 -35.06 11.09
CA THR A 359 -20.93 -34.19 11.13
C THR A 359 -20.60 -32.75 11.50
N GLU A 360 -19.33 -32.40 11.63
CA GLU A 360 -18.89 -31.10 12.16
C GLU A 360 -18.83 -30.04 11.07
N ILE A 361 -18.34 -30.42 9.89
CA ILE A 361 -18.46 -29.61 8.68
C ILE A 361 -19.80 -29.90 8.00
N LYS A 362 -20.69 -28.91 8.00
CA LYS A 362 -22.02 -28.98 7.36
C LYS A 362 -21.94 -28.59 5.89
N THR A 363 -22.92 -29.05 5.10
CA THR A 363 -23.06 -28.71 3.67
C THR A 363 -23.10 -27.19 3.44
N PHE A 364 -23.78 -26.44 4.30
CA PHE A 364 -23.85 -24.98 4.17
C PHE A 364 -22.49 -24.28 4.37
N HIS A 365 -21.54 -24.88 5.10
CA HIS A 365 -20.16 -24.37 5.15
C HIS A 365 -19.50 -24.48 3.77
N ILE A 366 -19.64 -25.64 3.11
CA ILE A 366 -19.10 -25.89 1.78
C ILE A 366 -19.71 -24.92 0.76
N ASP A 367 -21.03 -24.73 0.78
CA ASP A 367 -21.73 -23.80 -0.09
C ASP A 367 -21.24 -22.35 0.12
N LYS A 368 -21.06 -21.95 1.38
CA LYS A 368 -20.50 -20.64 1.72
C LYS A 368 -19.09 -20.48 1.17
N TRP A 369 -18.24 -21.48 1.32
CA TRP A 369 -16.87 -21.45 0.82
C TRP A 369 -16.83 -21.33 -0.71
N ILE A 370 -17.65 -22.11 -1.42
CA ILE A 370 -17.78 -22.03 -2.88
C ILE A 370 -18.24 -20.63 -3.31
N LYS A 371 -19.19 -20.03 -2.60
CA LYS A 371 -19.65 -18.66 -2.87
C LYS A 371 -18.51 -17.65 -2.70
N ILE A 372 -17.73 -17.76 -1.63
CA ILE A 372 -16.55 -16.92 -1.38
C ILE A 372 -15.55 -17.05 -2.54
N LEU A 373 -15.20 -18.28 -2.96
CA LEU A 373 -14.28 -18.52 -4.08
C LEU A 373 -14.75 -17.84 -5.38
N LYS A 374 -16.05 -17.96 -5.70
CA LYS A 374 -16.65 -17.34 -6.91
C LYS A 374 -16.57 -15.82 -6.89
N GLU A 375 -16.83 -15.19 -5.74
CA GLU A 375 -16.75 -13.73 -5.61
C GLU A 375 -15.34 -13.19 -5.87
N TYR A 376 -14.30 -13.94 -5.52
CA TYR A 376 -12.91 -13.59 -5.81
C TYR A 376 -12.38 -14.16 -7.14
N LYS A 377 -13.26 -14.72 -7.98
CA LYS A 377 -12.93 -15.30 -9.30
C LYS A 377 -11.83 -16.36 -9.24
N ILE A 378 -11.82 -17.17 -8.17
CA ILE A 378 -10.90 -18.29 -8.02
C ILE A 378 -11.56 -19.49 -8.70
N ASN A 379 -11.24 -19.66 -9.98
CA ASN A 379 -11.73 -20.74 -10.82
C ASN A 379 -10.61 -21.79 -10.88
N ASN A 380 -10.78 -22.95 -10.22
CA ASN A 380 -9.89 -24.14 -10.18
C ASN A 380 -9.35 -24.45 -8.78
N VAL A 381 -10.23 -24.90 -7.89
CA VAL A 381 -9.85 -25.42 -6.57
C VAL A 381 -10.44 -26.78 -6.35
#